data_AF-A0A074YDI9-F1
#
_entry.id   AF-A0A074YDI9-F1
#
_cell.length_a   1.000
_cell.length_b   1.000
_cell.length_c   1.000
_cell.angle_alpha   90.00
_cell.angle_beta   90.00
_cell.angle_gamma   90.00
#
_symmetry.space_group_name_H-M   'P 1'
#
loop_
_entity.id
_entity.type
_entity.pdbx_description
1 polymer ?
#
loop_
_entity_poly.entity_id
_entity_poly.type
_entity_poly.pdbx_seq_one_letter_code
_entity_poly.pdbx_strand_id
1 'polypeptide(L)'
;MLVQLDEILTGWTVNEKIEFNSMPLRLAGSEPSLFYALLSNAAIMMPPGLISPAIPRWLQNRTVECMNKAFEDPKRAYSNATILSLNLVALFDSISGNAKLARKTHQPMLRKMVNQRGGLTAMVGKADVDSMNLVRFLAWTDRVIRCQTGNALMFEDFEEDASVTKTNWEDIWARMERRVEENEPEPIEEMPDAE
;
A
#
# COMPACT_ATOMS: atom_id res chain seq x y z
N MET A 1 0.85 8.03 5.60
CA MET A 1 0.67 6.56 5.76
C MET A 1 0.56 6.13 7.24
N LEU A 2 1.61 6.25 8.06
CA LEU A 2 1.61 5.73 9.45
C LEU A 2 0.58 6.38 10.40
N VAL A 3 0.35 7.69 10.26
CA VAL A 3 -0.50 8.45 11.19
C VAL A 3 -2.00 8.29 10.87
N GLN A 4 -2.36 7.97 9.63
CA GLN A 4 -3.75 7.71 9.22
C GLN A 4 -4.18 6.26 9.53
N LEU A 5 -3.23 5.33 9.66
CA LEU A 5 -3.53 3.92 9.96
C LEU A 5 -4.02 3.69 11.40
N ASP A 6 -3.77 4.63 12.32
CA ASP A 6 -4.13 4.49 13.74
C ASP A 6 -5.65 4.45 13.97
N GLU A 7 -6.42 5.24 13.21
CA GLU A 7 -7.89 5.24 13.23
C GLU A 7 -8.52 4.19 12.31
N ILE A 8 -7.74 3.66 11.38
CA ILE A 8 -8.16 2.66 10.41
C ILE A 8 -8.07 1.27 11.03
N LEU A 9 -6.97 0.95 11.70
CA LEU A 9 -6.77 -0.33 12.39
C LEU A 9 -7.50 -0.34 13.74
N THR A 10 -8.82 -0.10 13.70
CA THR A 10 -9.68 -0.12 14.89
C THR A 10 -9.60 -1.49 15.57
N GLY A 11 -9.47 -1.52 16.90
CA GLY A 11 -9.35 -2.76 17.66
C GLY A 11 -7.95 -3.39 17.70
N TRP A 12 -6.94 -2.73 17.13
CA TRP A 12 -5.53 -3.07 17.31
C TRP A 12 -4.92 -2.28 18.47
N THR A 13 -4.03 -2.91 19.21
CA THR A 13 -3.18 -2.24 20.21
C THR A 13 -2.12 -1.38 19.54
N VAL A 14 -1.58 -0.40 20.27
CA VAL A 14 -0.48 0.46 19.79
C VAL A 14 0.71 -0.36 19.29
N ASN A 15 1.08 -1.43 20.01
CA ASN A 15 2.21 -2.28 19.63
C ASN A 15 1.94 -3.05 18.34
N GLU A 16 0.73 -3.60 18.15
CA GLU A 16 0.37 -4.30 16.91
C GLU A 16 0.41 -3.34 15.71
N LYS A 17 -0.04 -2.09 15.90
CA LYS A 17 0.02 -1.06 14.86
C LYS A 17 1.46 -0.68 14.52
N ILE A 18 2.31 -0.47 15.52
CA ILE A 18 3.74 -0.18 15.32
C ILE A 18 4.40 -1.33 14.56
N GLU A 19 4.16 -2.58 14.97
CA GLU A 19 4.79 -3.74 14.34
C GLU A 19 4.33 -3.94 12.89
N PHE A 20 3.02 -3.82 12.63
CA PHE A 20 2.47 -3.82 11.28
C PHE A 20 3.18 -2.78 10.42
N ASN A 21 3.22 -1.55 10.89
CA ASN A 21 3.81 -0.41 10.20
C ASN A 21 5.33 -0.45 10.01
N SER A 22 6.04 -1.19 10.85
CA SER A 22 7.50 -1.28 10.81
C SER A 22 7.98 -2.20 9.69
N MET A 23 7.21 -3.24 9.35
CA MET A 23 7.60 -4.22 8.32
C MET A 23 7.85 -3.58 6.94
N PRO A 24 6.95 -2.74 6.37
CA PRO A 24 7.22 -2.10 5.08
C PRO A 24 8.49 -1.24 5.08
N LEU A 25 8.77 -0.55 6.19
CA LEU A 25 9.97 0.28 6.33
C LEU A 25 11.25 -0.57 6.38
N ARG A 26 11.24 -1.70 7.10
CA ARG A 26 12.35 -2.66 7.11
C ARG A 26 12.62 -3.21 5.72
N LEU A 27 11.56 -3.59 4.99
CA LEU A 27 11.67 -4.12 3.65
C LEU A 27 12.12 -3.06 2.62
N ALA A 28 11.81 -1.78 2.82
CA ALA A 28 12.16 -0.72 1.89
C ALA A 28 13.67 -0.57 1.66
N GLY A 29 14.49 -0.93 2.65
CA GLY A 29 15.95 -0.97 2.50
C GLY A 29 16.45 -2.09 1.57
N SER A 30 15.62 -3.09 1.28
CA SER A 30 15.99 -4.25 0.45
C SER A 30 15.61 -4.12 -1.02
N GLU A 31 14.66 -3.24 -1.35
CA GLU A 31 14.12 -3.13 -2.71
C GLU A 31 13.71 -1.67 -3.03
N PRO A 32 14.39 -1.01 -3.98
CA PRO A 32 14.11 0.38 -4.34
C PRO A 32 12.66 0.63 -4.78
N SER A 33 11.99 -0.34 -5.42
CA SER A 33 10.58 -0.15 -5.79
C SER A 33 9.69 0.06 -4.58
N LEU A 34 9.95 -0.63 -3.47
CA LEU A 34 9.15 -0.49 -2.27
C LEU A 34 9.35 0.88 -1.62
N PHE A 35 10.60 1.36 -1.61
CA PHE A 35 10.91 2.70 -1.10
C PHE A 35 10.10 3.78 -1.83
N TYR A 36 10.12 3.80 -3.17
CA TYR A 36 9.33 4.75 -3.95
C TYR A 36 7.82 4.53 -3.84
N ALA A 37 7.36 3.27 -3.71
CA ALA A 37 5.95 2.95 -3.54
C ALA A 37 5.40 3.50 -2.21
N LEU A 38 6.18 3.40 -1.14
CA LEU A 38 5.81 3.96 0.16
C LEU A 38 5.72 5.48 0.11
N LEU A 39 6.69 6.14 -0.53
CA LEU A 39 6.68 7.60 -0.67
C LEU A 39 5.53 8.08 -1.54
N SER A 40 5.24 7.43 -2.68
CA SER A 40 4.13 7.80 -3.56
C SER A 40 2.77 7.67 -2.86
N ASN A 41 2.55 6.57 -2.13
CA ASN A 41 1.32 6.38 -1.34
C ASN A 41 1.23 7.35 -0.16
N ALA A 42 2.35 7.65 0.50
CA ALA A 42 2.36 8.69 1.52
C ALA A 42 2.00 10.05 0.92
N ALA A 43 2.60 10.40 -0.22
CA ALA A 43 2.45 11.67 -0.92
C ALA A 43 1.01 11.92 -1.36
N ILE A 44 0.35 10.95 -2.02
CA ILE A 44 -1.04 11.13 -2.48
C ILE A 44 -2.07 11.23 -1.33
N MET A 45 -1.73 10.72 -0.15
CA MET A 45 -2.56 10.85 1.05
C MET A 45 -2.24 12.11 1.87
N MET A 46 -1.26 12.91 1.43
CA MET A 46 -0.98 14.20 2.05
C MET A 46 -2.09 15.19 1.71
N PRO A 47 -2.37 16.11 2.63
CA PRO A 47 -3.25 17.24 2.36
C PRO A 47 -2.89 18.05 1.10
N PRO A 48 -3.89 18.54 0.35
CA PRO A 48 -3.66 19.42 -0.78
C PRO A 48 -2.81 20.63 -0.39
N GLY A 49 -1.87 21.02 -1.25
CA GLY A 49 -0.99 22.19 -1.03
C GLY A 49 0.29 21.91 -0.23
N LEU A 50 0.41 20.76 0.45
CA LEU A 50 1.64 20.39 1.16
C LEU A 50 2.75 19.87 0.26
N ILE A 51 2.40 19.29 -0.88
CA ILE A 51 3.37 18.79 -1.84
C ILE A 51 2.88 19.15 -3.24
N SER A 52 3.83 19.31 -4.17
CA SER A 52 3.48 19.49 -5.57
C SER A 52 2.62 18.29 -6.05
N PRO A 53 1.50 18.54 -6.75
CA PRO A 53 0.66 17.48 -7.32
C PRO A 53 1.39 16.54 -8.29
N ALA A 54 2.55 16.97 -8.82
CA ALA A 54 3.37 16.15 -9.71
C ALA A 54 4.20 15.08 -8.96
N ILE A 55 4.52 15.31 -7.68
CA ILE A 55 5.40 14.43 -6.89
C ILE A 55 4.86 13.00 -6.75
N PRO A 56 3.58 12.77 -6.36
CA PRO A 56 3.06 11.41 -6.23
C PRO A 56 3.20 10.60 -7.53
N ARG A 57 2.90 11.21 -8.69
CA ARG A 57 3.00 10.56 -9.99
C ARG A 57 4.45 10.32 -10.39
N TRP A 58 5.35 11.26 -10.12
CA TRP A 58 6.78 11.07 -10.38
C TRP A 58 7.35 9.91 -9.56
N LEU A 59 7.04 9.85 -8.25
CA LEU A 59 7.43 8.74 -7.37
C LEU A 59 6.87 7.42 -7.89
N GLN A 60 5.61 7.40 -8.35
CA GLN A 60 4.99 6.21 -8.91
C GLN A 60 5.68 5.71 -10.18
N ASN A 61 6.14 6.62 -11.05
CA ASN A 61 6.92 6.24 -12.22
C ASN A 61 8.26 5.60 -11.82
N ARG A 62 8.94 6.15 -10.80
CA ARG A 62 10.17 5.55 -10.24
C ARG A 62 9.92 4.17 -9.65
N THR A 63 8.80 3.98 -8.96
CA THR A 63 8.36 2.66 -8.49
C THR A 63 8.32 1.66 -9.63
N VAL A 64 7.61 1.98 -10.73
CA VAL A 64 7.44 1.09 -11.88
C VAL A 64 8.78 0.80 -12.58
N GLU A 65 9.64 1.81 -12.75
CA GLU A 65 10.99 1.63 -13.31
C GLU A 65 11.82 0.64 -12.48
N CYS A 66 11.82 0.78 -11.15
CA CYS A 66 12.52 -0.13 -10.25
C CYS A 66 11.90 -1.54 -10.24
N MET A 67 10.57 -1.64 -10.31
CA MET A 67 9.87 -2.92 -10.38
C MET A 67 10.24 -3.71 -11.64
N ASN A 68 10.32 -3.04 -12.80
CA ASN A 68 10.73 -3.70 -14.03
C ASN A 68 12.11 -4.36 -13.88
N LYS A 69 13.07 -3.67 -13.24
CA LYS A 69 14.39 -4.23 -12.90
C LYS A 69 14.31 -5.37 -11.88
N ALA A 70 13.37 -5.32 -10.94
CA ALA A 70 13.15 -6.40 -9.98
C ALA A 70 12.58 -7.65 -10.65
N PHE A 71 11.74 -7.50 -11.68
CA PHE A 71 11.16 -8.62 -12.43
C PHE A 71 12.17 -9.35 -13.33
N GLU A 72 13.26 -8.69 -13.72
CA GLU A 72 14.36 -9.31 -14.46
C GLU A 72 15.19 -10.28 -13.60
N ASP A 73 15.14 -10.16 -12.28
CA ASP A 73 15.82 -11.05 -11.34
C ASP A 73 14.81 -12.00 -10.67
N PRO A 74 14.85 -13.32 -10.95
CA PRO A 74 13.92 -14.29 -10.37
C PRO A 74 13.86 -14.30 -8.83
N LYS A 75 14.95 -13.96 -8.14
CA LYS A 75 14.98 -13.91 -6.67
C LYS A 75 14.23 -12.69 -6.15
N ARG A 76 14.32 -11.57 -6.87
CA ARG A 76 13.66 -10.31 -6.50
C ARG A 76 12.22 -10.27 -6.97
N ALA A 77 11.91 -10.84 -8.13
CA ALA A 77 10.60 -10.78 -8.77
C ALA A 77 9.44 -11.20 -7.85
N TYR A 78 9.68 -12.19 -6.96
CA TYR A 78 8.68 -12.72 -6.03
C TYR A 78 9.04 -12.48 -4.55
N SER A 79 9.93 -11.54 -4.26
CA SER A 79 10.28 -11.18 -2.89
C SER A 79 9.09 -10.54 -2.16
N ASN A 80 9.12 -10.54 -0.82
CA ASN A 80 8.13 -9.83 0.00
C ASN A 80 8.03 -8.35 -0.41
N ALA A 81 9.18 -7.71 -0.64
CA ALA A 81 9.24 -6.29 -0.97
C ALA A 81 8.66 -5.98 -2.36
N THR A 82 8.92 -6.81 -3.37
CA THR A 82 8.37 -6.63 -4.73
C THR A 82 6.87 -6.90 -4.77
N ILE A 83 6.38 -7.91 -4.04
CA ILE A 83 4.95 -8.16 -3.87
C ILE A 83 4.26 -6.96 -3.21
N LEU A 84 4.84 -6.45 -2.12
CA LEU A 84 4.31 -5.26 -1.45
C LEU A 84 4.37 -4.01 -2.34
N SER A 85 5.42 -3.85 -3.16
CA SER A 85 5.52 -2.75 -4.14
C SER A 85 4.36 -2.78 -5.13
N LEU A 86 4.06 -3.93 -5.74
CA LEU A 86 2.95 -4.05 -6.68
C LEU A 86 1.60 -3.79 -6.01
N ASN A 87 1.47 -4.23 -4.76
CA ASN A 87 0.27 -3.98 -3.97
C ASN A 87 0.04 -2.49 -3.72
N LEU A 88 1.09 -1.75 -3.35
CA LEU A 88 1.04 -0.31 -3.19
C LEU A 88 0.84 0.45 -4.51
N VAL A 89 1.30 -0.11 -5.65
CA VAL A 89 0.99 0.42 -6.99
C VAL A 89 -0.49 0.27 -7.30
N ALA A 90 -1.08 -0.90 -7.02
CA ALA A 90 -2.51 -1.12 -7.21
C ALA A 90 -3.36 -0.19 -6.34
N LEU A 91 -2.95 0.03 -5.08
CA LEU A 91 -3.60 0.96 -4.17
C LEU A 91 -3.52 2.39 -4.74
N PHE A 92 -2.32 2.85 -5.08
CA PHE A 92 -2.07 4.18 -5.63
C PHE A 92 -2.96 4.47 -6.84
N ASP A 93 -3.00 3.58 -7.83
CA ASP A 93 -3.82 3.80 -9.01
C ASP A 93 -5.31 3.71 -8.72
N SER A 94 -5.73 2.92 -7.74
CA SER A 94 -7.14 2.87 -7.32
C SER A 94 -7.61 4.20 -6.71
N ILE A 95 -6.78 4.82 -5.87
CA ILE A 95 -7.10 6.10 -5.22
C ILE A 95 -6.87 7.30 -6.15
N SER A 96 -5.98 7.19 -7.13
CA SER A 96 -5.69 8.26 -8.11
C SER A 96 -6.70 8.37 -9.26
N GLY A 97 -7.83 7.67 -9.20
CA GLY A 97 -8.83 7.63 -10.29
C GLY A 97 -8.51 6.67 -11.44
N ASN A 98 -7.47 5.84 -11.33
CA ASN A 98 -7.09 4.81 -12.31
C ASN A 98 -7.58 3.41 -11.92
N ALA A 99 -8.73 3.30 -11.24
CA ALA A 99 -9.26 2.05 -10.72
C ALA A 99 -9.36 0.90 -11.75
N LYS A 100 -9.64 1.24 -13.02
CA LYS A 100 -9.68 0.26 -14.12
C LYS A 100 -8.32 -0.39 -14.38
N LEU A 101 -7.22 0.37 -14.28
CA LEU A 101 -5.86 -0.14 -14.47
C LEU A 101 -5.48 -1.06 -13.31
N ALA A 102 -5.74 -0.62 -12.07
CA ALA A 102 -5.54 -1.45 -10.89
C ALA A 102 -6.28 -2.79 -11.00
N ARG A 103 -7.56 -2.77 -11.38
CA ARG A 103 -8.39 -3.97 -11.56
C ARG A 103 -7.93 -4.90 -12.66
N LYS A 104 -7.60 -4.36 -13.84
CA LYS A 104 -7.35 -5.18 -15.04
C LYS A 104 -5.91 -5.65 -15.16
N THR A 105 -4.98 -5.01 -14.46
CA THR A 105 -3.54 -5.25 -14.66
C THR A 105 -2.84 -5.56 -13.34
N HIS A 106 -2.89 -4.67 -12.36
CA HIS A 106 -2.09 -4.81 -11.13
C HIS A 106 -2.61 -5.93 -10.23
N GLN A 107 -3.92 -5.94 -9.94
CA GLN A 107 -4.54 -6.94 -9.08
C GLN A 107 -4.38 -8.39 -9.62
N PRO A 108 -4.61 -8.68 -10.92
CA PRO A 108 -4.36 -10.02 -11.47
C PRO A 108 -2.90 -10.45 -11.40
N MET A 109 -1.97 -9.52 -11.66
CA MET A 109 -0.54 -9.81 -11.58
C MET A 109 -0.12 -10.09 -10.14
N LEU A 110 -0.60 -9.30 -9.17
CA LEU A 110 -0.36 -9.50 -7.75
C LEU A 110 -0.87 -10.87 -7.29
N ARG A 111 -2.09 -11.26 -7.69
CA ARG A 111 -2.63 -12.60 -7.41
C ARG A 111 -1.75 -13.69 -8.00
N LYS A 112 -1.25 -13.53 -9.24
CA LYS A 112 -0.31 -14.47 -9.85
C LYS A 112 0.98 -14.59 -9.04
N MET A 113 1.56 -13.48 -8.59
CA MET A 113 2.79 -13.47 -7.77
C MET A 113 2.59 -14.17 -6.43
N VAL A 114 1.47 -13.94 -5.76
CA VAL A 114 1.10 -14.63 -4.51
C VAL A 114 0.92 -16.13 -4.75
N ASN A 115 0.23 -16.52 -5.83
CA ASN A 115 0.03 -17.93 -6.16
C ASN A 115 1.34 -18.66 -6.47
N GLN A 116 2.32 -17.99 -7.10
CA GLN A 116 3.67 -18.55 -7.29
C GLN A 116 4.40 -18.86 -5.98
N ARG A 117 3.97 -18.25 -4.87
CA ARG A 117 4.48 -18.53 -3.51
C ARG A 117 3.63 -19.54 -2.73
N GLY A 118 2.68 -20.19 -3.40
CA GLY A 118 1.78 -21.16 -2.78
C GLY A 118 0.51 -20.54 -2.17
N GLY A 119 0.23 -19.27 -2.46
CA GLY A 119 -0.94 -18.56 -1.92
C GLY A 119 -0.70 -17.93 -0.55
N LEU A 120 -1.69 -17.18 -0.06
CA LEU A 120 -1.59 -16.45 1.21
C LEU A 120 -1.37 -17.39 2.41
N THR A 121 -2.05 -18.54 2.46
CA THR A 121 -1.88 -19.54 3.53
C THR A 121 -0.45 -20.06 3.63
N ALA A 122 0.20 -20.35 2.50
CA ALA A 122 1.60 -20.81 2.48
C ALA A 122 2.57 -19.70 2.88
N MET A 123 2.25 -18.43 2.58
CA MET A 123 3.03 -17.29 3.01
C MET A 123 2.96 -17.08 4.53
N VAL A 124 1.78 -17.22 5.15
CA VAL A 124 1.62 -17.16 6.62
C VAL A 124 2.35 -18.31 7.32
N GLY A 125 2.29 -19.52 6.74
CA GLY A 125 2.87 -20.74 7.33
C GLY A 125 4.39 -20.73 7.57
N LYS A 126 5.10 -19.67 7.18
CA LYS A 126 6.54 -19.49 7.43
C LYS A 126 6.89 -19.06 8.86
N ALA A 127 5.88 -18.74 9.68
CA ALA A 127 6.01 -18.39 11.10
C ALA A 127 6.94 -17.18 11.40
N ASP A 128 7.26 -16.36 10.40
CA ASP A 128 7.92 -15.08 10.61
C ASP A 128 6.91 -13.93 10.58
N VAL A 129 7.12 -12.94 11.46
CA VAL A 129 6.20 -11.81 11.68
C VAL A 129 6.05 -10.95 10.42
N ASP A 130 7.10 -10.84 9.59
CA ASP A 130 7.07 -10.06 8.36
C ASP A 130 6.15 -10.70 7.31
N SER A 131 6.17 -12.02 7.18
CA SER A 131 5.28 -12.76 6.28
C SER A 131 3.82 -12.68 6.73
N MET A 132 3.56 -12.74 8.04
CA MET A 132 2.21 -12.50 8.58
C MET A 132 1.72 -11.08 8.28
N ASN A 133 2.55 -10.08 8.58
CA ASN A 133 2.22 -8.68 8.34
C ASN A 133 2.07 -8.38 6.84
N LEU A 134 2.84 -9.03 5.97
CA LEU A 134 2.69 -8.89 4.52
C LEU A 134 1.29 -9.36 4.09
N VAL A 135 0.85 -10.53 4.54
CA VAL A 135 -0.49 -11.04 4.22
C VAL A 135 -1.58 -10.12 4.76
N ARG A 136 -1.42 -9.60 5.98
CA ARG A 136 -2.32 -8.59 6.55
C ARG A 136 -2.36 -7.32 5.71
N PHE A 137 -1.22 -6.85 5.19
CA PHE A 137 -1.15 -5.71 4.28
C PHE A 137 -1.87 -5.98 2.97
N LEU A 138 -1.68 -7.15 2.37
CA LEU A 138 -2.34 -7.53 1.11
C LEU A 138 -3.86 -7.57 1.26
N ALA A 139 -4.35 -8.19 2.33
CA ALA A 139 -5.77 -8.21 2.65
C ALA A 139 -6.29 -6.79 2.92
N TRP A 140 -5.54 -6.01 3.70
CA TRP A 140 -5.94 -4.64 4.05
C TRP A 140 -6.10 -3.75 2.82
N THR A 141 -5.11 -3.73 1.93
CA THR A 141 -5.19 -2.92 0.69
C THR A 141 -6.28 -3.40 -0.25
N ASP A 142 -6.51 -4.71 -0.33
CA ASP A 142 -7.56 -5.27 -1.19
C ASP A 142 -8.96 -4.81 -0.73
N ARG A 143 -9.17 -4.74 0.59
CA ARG A 143 -10.38 -4.17 1.20
C ARG A 143 -10.52 -2.67 0.91
N VAL A 144 -9.46 -1.88 1.08
CA VAL A 144 -9.48 -0.45 0.74
C VAL A 144 -9.84 -0.24 -0.73
N ILE A 145 -9.18 -0.98 -1.63
CA ILE A 145 -9.47 -0.89 -3.07
C ILE A 145 -10.92 -1.27 -3.35
N ARG A 146 -11.43 -2.34 -2.75
CA ARG A 146 -12.85 -2.73 -2.87
C ARG A 146 -13.78 -1.62 -2.40
N CYS A 147 -13.56 -1.06 -1.21
CA CYS A 147 -14.40 0.02 -0.69
C CYS A 147 -14.40 1.24 -1.62
N GLN A 148 -13.23 1.62 -2.14
CA GLN A 148 -13.09 2.81 -2.99
C GLN A 148 -13.63 2.63 -4.41
N THR A 149 -13.55 1.42 -4.95
CA THR A 149 -13.79 1.18 -6.40
C THR A 149 -14.97 0.28 -6.70
N GLY A 150 -15.52 -0.41 -5.70
CA GLY A 150 -16.52 -1.47 -5.88
C GLY A 150 -15.97 -2.75 -6.51
N ASN A 151 -14.65 -2.90 -6.65
CA ASN A 151 -14.04 -4.11 -7.18
C ASN A 151 -14.26 -5.33 -6.25
N ALA A 152 -14.31 -6.52 -6.83
CA ALA A 152 -14.26 -7.76 -6.06
C ALA A 152 -12.91 -7.91 -5.35
N LEU A 153 -12.89 -8.63 -4.22
CA LEU A 153 -11.65 -8.96 -3.52
C LEU A 153 -10.80 -9.90 -4.39
N MET A 154 -9.50 -9.66 -4.46
CA MET A 154 -8.54 -10.55 -5.10
C MET A 154 -8.42 -11.90 -4.40
N PHE A 155 -8.57 -11.90 -3.08
CA PHE A 155 -8.33 -13.04 -2.21
C PHE A 155 -9.60 -13.47 -1.46
N GLU A 156 -10.73 -13.57 -2.18
CA GLU A 156 -12.03 -13.90 -1.59
C GLU A 156 -12.09 -15.25 -0.86
N ASP A 157 -11.27 -16.22 -1.29
CA ASP A 157 -11.19 -17.57 -0.70
C ASP A 157 -10.30 -17.64 0.55
N PHE A 158 -9.64 -16.54 0.93
CA PHE A 158 -8.71 -16.52 2.05
C PHE A 158 -9.42 -16.10 3.34
N GLU A 159 -9.36 -16.97 4.35
CA GLU A 159 -9.79 -16.61 5.70
C GLU A 159 -8.78 -15.65 6.31
N GLU A 160 -9.14 -14.37 6.33
CA GLU A 160 -8.31 -13.29 6.86
C GLU A 160 -8.04 -13.49 8.35
N ASP A 161 -6.85 -13.09 8.81
CA ASP A 161 -6.54 -13.01 10.23
C ASP A 161 -7.55 -12.09 10.94
N ALA A 162 -8.06 -12.53 12.09
CA ALA A 162 -9.05 -11.80 12.86
C ALA A 162 -8.64 -10.34 13.18
N SER A 163 -7.34 -10.04 13.22
CA SER A 163 -6.84 -8.68 13.33
C SER A 163 -7.26 -7.80 12.14
N VAL A 164 -7.19 -8.29 10.90
CA VAL A 164 -7.63 -7.55 9.70
C VAL A 164 -9.13 -7.29 9.76
N THR A 165 -9.92 -8.27 10.20
CA THR A 165 -11.38 -8.17 10.27
C THR A 165 -11.88 -7.27 11.42
N LYS A 166 -11.04 -6.97 12.43
CA LYS A 166 -11.37 -6.00 13.49
C LYS A 166 -11.47 -4.55 12.99
N THR A 167 -10.87 -4.27 11.83
CA THR A 167 -10.98 -2.96 11.18
C THR A 167 -12.41 -2.72 10.72
N ASN A 168 -13.01 -1.59 11.12
CA ASN A 168 -14.23 -1.14 10.46
C ASN A 168 -13.88 -0.59 9.08
N TRP A 169 -14.28 -1.32 8.04
CA TRP A 169 -13.97 -0.99 6.64
C TRP A 169 -14.91 0.04 6.02
N GLU A 170 -16.08 0.24 6.61
CA GLU A 170 -17.04 1.25 6.15
C GLU A 170 -16.47 2.65 6.41
N ASP A 171 -16.72 3.57 5.47
CA ASP A 171 -16.32 4.98 5.52
C ASP A 171 -14.82 5.22 5.80
N ILE A 172 -13.97 4.24 5.54
CA ILE A 172 -12.53 4.32 5.81
C ILE A 172 -11.89 5.46 5.01
N TRP A 173 -12.34 5.64 3.77
CA TRP A 173 -11.87 6.70 2.88
C TRP A 173 -12.38 8.07 3.34
N ALA A 174 -13.66 8.19 3.66
CA ALA A 174 -14.24 9.44 4.17
C ALA A 174 -13.56 9.92 5.46
N ARG A 175 -13.14 8.98 6.33
CA ARG A 175 -12.32 9.30 7.52
C ARG A 175 -10.93 9.80 7.16
N MET A 176 -10.28 9.19 6.18
CA MET A 176 -8.96 9.64 5.69
C MET A 176 -9.03 11.06 5.10
N GLU A 177 -10.07 11.36 4.33
CA GLU A 177 -10.31 12.69 3.75
C GLU A 177 -10.60 13.75 4.82
N ARG A 178 -11.48 13.46 5.78
CA ARG A 178 -11.82 14.41 6.86
C ARG A 178 -10.59 14.84 7.66
N ARG A 179 -9.68 13.91 7.94
CA ARG A 179 -8.44 14.19 8.67
C ARG A 179 -7.51 15.13 7.91
N VAL A 180 -7.53 15.03 6.58
CA VAL A 180 -6.75 15.94 5.72
C VAL A 180 -7.29 17.36 5.85
N GLU A 181 -8.60 17.52 5.89
CA GLU A 181 -9.27 18.82 6.07
C GLU A 181 -9.04 19.39 7.49
N GLU A 182 -9.22 18.58 8.54
CA GLU A 182 -9.13 19.01 9.94
C GLU A 182 -7.72 19.45 10.39
N ASN A 183 -6.66 18.99 9.73
CA ASN A 183 -5.29 19.33 10.11
C ASN A 183 -4.81 20.69 9.57
N GLU A 184 -5.62 21.40 8.76
CA GLU A 184 -5.33 22.71 8.14
C GLU A 184 -3.83 22.99 7.89
N PRO A 185 -3.13 22.13 7.13
CA PRO A 185 -1.69 22.27 7.03
C PRO A 185 -1.30 23.43 6.11
N GLU A 186 -0.34 24.24 6.57
CA GLU A 186 0.17 25.36 5.78
C GLU A 186 0.89 24.87 4.51
N PRO A 187 0.56 25.41 3.32
CA PRO A 187 1.24 25.06 2.08
C PRO A 187 2.75 25.29 2.18
N ILE A 188 3.55 24.43 1.55
CA ILE A 188 4.99 24.69 1.42
C ILE A 188 5.15 25.81 0.40
N GLU A 189 5.73 26.95 0.82
CA GLU A 189 6.07 28.05 -0.10
C GLU A 189 6.90 27.51 -1.27
N GLU A 190 6.46 27.77 -2.51
CA GLU A 190 7.25 27.45 -3.68
C GLU A 190 8.58 28.21 -3.58
N MET A 191 9.69 27.46 -3.49
CA MET A 191 11.00 28.09 -3.60
C MET A 191 11.09 28.77 -4.97
N PRO A 192 11.51 30.04 -5.04
CA PRO A 192 11.65 30.73 -6.31
C PRO A 192 12.56 29.93 -7.24
N ASP A 193 12.18 29.84 -8.51
CA ASP A 193 12.98 29.20 -9.54
C ASP A 193 14.41 29.74 -9.46
N ALA A 194 15.38 28.84 -9.30
CA ALA A 194 16.78 29.22 -9.31
C ALA A 194 17.14 29.70 -10.73
N GLU A 195 17.29 31.01 -10.90
CA GLU A 195 17.82 31.66 -12.11
C GLU A 195 19.23 31.16 -12.48
#